data_AF-A0A3S0H8K0-F1
#
_entry.id   AF-A0A3S0H8K0-F1
#
_cell.length_a   1.000
_cell.length_b   1.000
_cell.length_c   1.000
_cell.angle_alpha   90.00
_cell.angle_beta   90.00
_cell.angle_gamma   90.00
#
_symmetry.space_group_name_H-M   'P 1'
#
loop_
_entity.id
_entity.type
_entity.pdbx_description
1 polymer ?
#
loop_
_entity_poly.entity_id
_entity_poly.type
_entity_poly.pdbx_seq_one_letter_code
_entity_poly.pdbx_strand_id
1 'polypeptide(L)'
;MQDHIRELLQRFQYSEQLKETAAFRILFGGEEPSQVMADLNIHNGYTLRNWVSQYQRKIQTGLFVAPAMTRTQKRGLEALQQRHQELTQLLQDANLLILALNTLIEVAEHELKVPIRKKSGAKRSHS
;
A
#
# COMPACT_ATOMS: atom_id res chain seq x y z
N MET A 1 45.46 -10.97 -24.84
CA MET A 1 44.74 -11.75 -23.79
C MET A 1 43.99 -10.84 -22.82
N GLN A 2 44.52 -9.66 -22.45
CA GLN A 2 43.85 -8.72 -21.55
C GLN A 2 42.64 -8.01 -22.18
N ASP A 3 42.66 -7.75 -23.49
CA ASP A 3 41.56 -7.03 -24.18
C ASP A 3 40.28 -7.87 -24.30
N HIS A 4 40.39 -9.17 -24.55
CA HIS A 4 39.23 -10.07 -24.63
C HIS A 4 38.53 -10.25 -23.28
N ILE A 5 39.28 -10.23 -22.17
CA ILE A 5 38.72 -10.27 -20.82
C ILE A 5 38.00 -8.95 -20.51
N ARG A 6 38.54 -7.79 -20.92
CA ARG A 6 37.85 -6.50 -20.80
C ARG A 6 36.56 -6.44 -21.61
N GLU A 7 36.57 -6.99 -22.82
CA GLU A 7 35.41 -7.05 -23.71
C GLU A 7 34.30 -7.96 -23.15
N LEU A 8 34.68 -9.10 -22.56
CA LEU A 8 33.75 -9.98 -21.84
C LEU A 8 33.18 -9.31 -20.59
N LEU A 9 34.00 -8.57 -19.82
CA LEU A 9 33.54 -7.83 -18.65
C LEU A 9 32.61 -6.65 -19.02
N GLN A 10 32.83 -5.99 -20.17
CA GLN A 10 31.93 -4.95 -20.69
C GLN A 10 30.56 -5.51 -21.07
N ARG A 11 30.47 -6.74 -21.59
CA ARG A 11 29.19 -7.39 -21.94
C ARG A 11 28.29 -7.66 -20.72
N PHE A 12 28.87 -7.79 -19.53
CA PHE A 12 28.13 -7.96 -18.27
C PHE A 12 28.01 -6.67 -17.46
N GLN A 13 28.44 -5.52 -17.99
CA GLN A 13 28.21 -4.22 -17.36
C GLN A 13 26.78 -3.75 -17.67
N TYR A 14 25.87 -4.07 -16.75
CA TYR A 14 24.56 -3.46 -16.73
C TYR A 14 24.69 -1.94 -16.52
N SER A 15 23.95 -1.15 -17.30
CA SER A 15 23.91 0.29 -17.14
C SER A 15 23.33 0.65 -15.76
N GLU A 16 23.78 1.77 -15.17
CA GLU A 16 23.24 2.23 -13.89
C GLU A 16 21.71 2.43 -13.98
N GLN A 17 21.21 2.97 -15.10
CA GLN A 17 19.77 3.12 -15.35
C GLN A 17 19.02 1.79 -15.28
N LEU A 18 19.58 0.69 -15.80
CA LEU A 18 18.96 -0.63 -15.74
C LEU A 18 18.95 -1.16 -14.31
N LYS A 19 20.05 -1.00 -13.57
CA LYS A 19 20.14 -1.40 -12.16
C LYS A 19 19.11 -0.67 -11.30
N GLU A 20 19.00 0.64 -11.49
CA GLU A 20 18.04 1.48 -10.78
C GLU A 20 16.60 1.12 -11.16
N THR A 21 16.33 0.88 -12.44
CA THR A 21 14.99 0.44 -12.91
C THR A 21 14.61 -0.92 -12.30
N ALA A 22 15.52 -1.88 -12.29
CA ALA A 22 15.29 -3.20 -11.71
C ALA A 22 15.04 -3.12 -10.20
N ALA A 23 15.86 -2.37 -9.48
CA ALA A 23 15.68 -2.16 -8.05
C ALA A 23 14.36 -1.43 -7.73
N PHE A 24 13.99 -0.44 -8.55
CA PHE A 24 12.76 0.33 -8.38
C PHE A 24 11.51 -0.54 -8.57
N ARG A 25 11.48 -1.38 -9.62
CA ARG A 25 10.35 -2.30 -9.88
C ARG A 25 10.11 -3.28 -8.73
N ILE A 26 11.17 -3.77 -8.11
CA ILE A 26 11.06 -4.70 -6.98
C ILE A 26 10.65 -3.97 -5.71
N LEU A 27 11.29 -2.85 -5.38
CA LEU A 27 11.07 -2.14 -4.12
C LEU A 27 9.76 -1.35 -4.07
N PHE A 28 9.35 -0.77 -5.20
CA PHE A 28 8.18 0.11 -5.27
C PHE A 28 7.07 -0.43 -6.18
N GLY A 29 7.41 -1.25 -7.18
CA GLY A 29 6.43 -1.89 -8.06
C GLY A 29 5.81 -3.17 -7.49
N GLY A 30 6.43 -3.77 -6.46
CA GLY A 30 6.00 -5.05 -5.89
C GLY A 30 6.17 -6.23 -6.86
N GLU A 31 6.99 -6.06 -7.90
CA GLU A 31 7.26 -7.11 -8.88
C GLU A 31 8.21 -8.17 -8.28
N GLU A 32 7.93 -9.44 -8.56
CA GLU A 32 8.78 -10.55 -8.12
C GLU A 32 10.15 -10.49 -8.81
N PRO A 33 11.27 -10.76 -8.10
CA PRO A 33 12.61 -10.71 -8.70
C PRO A 33 12.76 -11.60 -9.94
N SER A 34 12.07 -12.74 -10.00
CA SER A 34 12.06 -13.64 -11.15
C SER A 34 11.44 -13.00 -12.40
N GLN A 35 10.34 -12.25 -12.23
CA GLN A 35 9.67 -11.53 -13.30
C GLN A 35 10.56 -10.43 -13.86
N VAL A 36 11.16 -9.63 -12.96
CA VAL A 36 12.07 -8.55 -13.34
C VAL A 36 13.32 -9.08 -14.04
N MET A 37 13.83 -10.25 -13.62
CA MET A 37 14.96 -10.90 -14.27
C MET A 37 14.64 -11.34 -15.70
N ALA A 38 13.46 -11.93 -15.92
CA ALA A 38 13.03 -12.32 -17.25
C ALA A 38 12.84 -11.10 -18.17
N ASP A 39 12.18 -10.05 -17.67
CA ASP A 39 11.86 -8.85 -18.45
C ASP A 39 13.09 -8.02 -18.81
N LEU A 40 14.07 -7.93 -17.91
CA LEU A 40 15.30 -7.15 -18.11
C LEU A 40 16.49 -8.00 -18.56
N ASN A 41 16.27 -9.27 -18.88
CA ASN A 41 17.29 -10.23 -19.30
C ASN A 41 18.49 -10.31 -18.32
N ILE A 42 18.19 -10.25 -17.01
CA ILE A 42 19.19 -10.35 -15.94
C ILE A 42 19.36 -11.82 -15.58
N HIS A 43 20.55 -12.35 -15.85
CA HIS A 43 20.81 -13.77 -15.73
C HIS A 43 21.19 -14.21 -14.30
N ASN A 44 21.53 -13.25 -13.42
CA ASN A 44 22.01 -13.54 -12.07
C ASN A 44 21.16 -12.87 -10.99
N GLY A 45 20.40 -13.69 -10.25
CA GLY A 45 19.55 -13.22 -9.16
C GLY A 45 20.32 -12.69 -7.95
N TYR A 46 21.56 -13.14 -7.72
CA TYR A 46 22.41 -12.59 -6.67
C TYR A 46 22.80 -11.14 -7.00
N THR A 47 23.13 -10.88 -8.26
CA THR A 47 23.47 -9.52 -8.74
C THR A 47 22.28 -8.57 -8.56
N LEU A 48 21.06 -9.02 -8.88
CA LEU A 48 19.84 -8.26 -8.67
C LEU A 48 19.60 -7.95 -7.19
N ARG A 49 19.71 -8.93 -6.30
CA ARG A 49 19.57 -8.72 -4.84
C ARG A 49 20.60 -7.73 -4.30
N ASN A 50 21.84 -7.79 -4.79
CA ASN A 50 22.88 -6.84 -4.42
C ASN A 50 22.51 -5.41 -4.86
N TRP A 51 21.97 -5.22 -6.06
CA TRP A 51 21.49 -3.90 -6.50
C TRP A 51 20.34 -3.40 -5.66
N VAL A 52 19.36 -4.25 -5.37
CA VAL A 52 18.22 -3.90 -4.48
C VAL A 52 18.73 -3.44 -3.12
N SER A 53 19.67 -4.19 -2.51
CA SER A 53 20.26 -3.83 -1.22
C SER A 53 21.03 -2.51 -1.27
N GLN A 54 21.84 -2.28 -2.32
CA GLN A 54 22.55 -1.01 -2.50
C GLN A 54 21.60 0.17 -2.71
N TYR A 55 20.53 -0.04 -3.47
CA TYR A 55 19.50 0.98 -3.72
C TYR A 55 18.72 1.30 -2.45
N GLN A 56 18.38 0.30 -1.65
CA GLN A 56 17.76 0.47 -0.34
C GLN A 56 18.66 1.28 0.60
N ARG A 57 19.98 1.07 0.58
CA ARG A 57 20.93 1.87 1.35
C ARG A 57 21.01 3.32 0.86
N LYS A 58 20.97 3.55 -0.46
CA LYS A 58 20.88 4.91 -1.04
C LYS A 58 19.61 5.64 -0.59
N ILE A 59 18.48 4.94 -0.52
CA ILE A 59 17.21 5.47 0.01
C ILE A 59 17.36 5.88 1.49
N GLN A 60 17.89 4.97 2.32
CA GLN A 60 18.08 5.22 3.75
C GLN A 60 19.03 6.40 4.04
N THR A 61 20.01 6.64 3.17
CA THR A 61 20.99 7.72 3.30
C THR A 61 20.53 9.04 2.67
N GLY A 62 19.30 9.11 2.13
CA GLY A 62 18.75 10.31 1.51
C GLY A 62 19.36 10.68 0.16
N LEU A 63 20.22 9.82 -0.41
CA LEU A 63 20.87 9.99 -1.71
C LEU A 63 20.00 9.47 -2.87
N PHE A 64 18.69 9.41 -2.67
CA PHE A 64 17.73 8.88 -3.63
C PHE A 64 16.85 10.01 -4.18
N VAL A 65 16.84 10.14 -5.50
CA VAL A 65 15.87 10.96 -6.22
C VAL A 65 14.79 10.01 -6.74
N ALA A 66 13.57 10.14 -6.19
CA ALA A 66 12.46 9.34 -6.65
C ALA A 66 12.18 9.62 -8.14
N PRO A 67 12.06 8.58 -8.99
CA PRO A 67 11.69 8.79 -10.37
C PRO A 67 10.29 9.40 -10.43
N ALA A 68 10.06 10.26 -11.42
CA ALA A 68 8.75 10.86 -11.64
C ALA A 68 7.69 9.76 -11.84
N MET A 69 6.60 9.81 -11.08
CA MET A 69 5.50 8.87 -11.21
C MET A 69 5.00 8.79 -12.65
N THR A 70 4.75 7.57 -13.13
CA THR A 70 4.17 7.33 -14.45
C THR A 70 2.71 7.81 -14.50
N ARG A 71 2.20 8.10 -15.71
CA ARG A 71 0.82 8.60 -15.89
C ARG A 71 -0.23 7.61 -15.38
N THR A 72 0.02 6.31 -15.47
CA THR A 72 -0.86 5.25 -14.96
C THR A 72 -0.89 5.23 -13.43
N GLN A 73 0.27 5.38 -12.77
CA GLN A 73 0.36 5.48 -11.32
C GLN A 73 -0.38 6.72 -10.78
N LYS A 74 -0.25 7.87 -11.46
CA LYS A 74 -0.98 9.10 -11.08
C LYS A 74 -2.50 8.92 -11.15
N ARG A 75 -3.01 8.32 -12.23
CA ARG A 75 -4.44 8.01 -12.37
C ARG A 75 -4.93 7.02 -11.31
N GLY A 76 -4.13 6.01 -10.99
CA GLY A 76 -4.43 5.06 -9.92
C GLY A 76 -4.54 5.74 -8.56
N LEU A 77 -3.67 6.72 -8.29
CA LEU A 77 -3.69 7.51 -7.05
C LEU A 77 -4.93 8.41 -6.98
N GLU A 78 -5.30 9.07 -8.08
CA GLU A 78 -6.54 9.86 -8.16
C GLU A 78 -7.78 9.00 -7.89
N ALA A 79 -7.89 7.84 -8.54
CA ALA A 79 -9.00 6.91 -8.33
C ALA A 79 -9.03 6.37 -6.89
N LEU A 80 -7.85 6.08 -6.30
CA LEU A 80 -7.75 5.66 -4.90
C LEU A 80 -8.21 6.76 -3.94
N GLN A 81 -7.84 8.01 -4.21
CA GLN A 81 -8.21 9.17 -3.40
C GLN A 81 -9.72 9.44 -3.48
N GLN A 82 -10.32 9.33 -4.66
CA GLN A 82 -11.77 9.43 -4.84
C GLN A 82 -12.50 8.37 -4.01
N ARG A 83 -12.08 7.10 -4.14
CA ARG A 83 -12.66 6.00 -3.35
C ARG A 83 -12.49 6.21 -1.84
N HIS A 84 -11.35 6.74 -1.41
CA HIS A 84 -11.13 7.05 0.00
C HIS A 84 -12.10 8.13 0.50
N GLN A 85 -12.33 9.18 -0.29
CA GLN A 85 -13.29 10.24 0.05
C GLN A 85 -14.72 9.70 0.14
N GLU A 86 -15.15 8.90 -0.84
CA GLU A 86 -16.46 8.24 -0.84
C GLU A 86 -16.66 7.36 0.40
N LEU A 87 -15.68 6.51 0.72
CA LEU A 87 -15.74 5.64 1.90
C LEU A 87 -15.78 6.44 3.20
N THR A 88 -15.03 7.54 3.27
CA THR A 88 -15.04 8.43 4.45
C THR A 88 -16.41 9.08 4.63
N GLN A 89 -17.03 9.53 3.54
CA GLN A 89 -18.37 10.12 3.58
C GLN A 89 -19.42 9.10 4.03
N LEU A 90 -19.41 7.90 3.44
CA LEU A 90 -20.34 6.83 3.83
C LEU A 90 -20.22 6.45 5.31
N LEU A 91 -18.99 6.46 5.84
CA LEU A 91 -18.74 6.20 7.26
C LEU A 91 -19.29 7.33 8.14
N GLN A 92 -19.15 8.59 7.73
CA GLN A 92 -19.73 9.73 8.43
C GLN A 92 -21.26 9.66 8.44
N ASP A 93 -21.88 9.35 7.29
CA ASP A 93 -23.33 9.24 7.16
C ASP A 93 -23.90 8.10 8.01
N ALA A 94 -23.23 6.94 8.03
CA ALA A 94 -23.62 5.82 8.88
C ALA A 94 -23.54 6.16 10.37
N ASN A 95 -22.47 6.86 10.79
CA ASN A 95 -22.33 7.30 12.18
C ASN A 95 -23.42 8.32 12.58
N LEU A 96 -23.76 9.24 11.67
CA LEU A 96 -24.85 10.19 11.90
C LEU A 96 -26.20 9.47 12.03
N LEU A 97 -26.47 8.48 11.17
CA LEU A 97 -27.68 7.68 11.25
C LEU A 97 -27.77 6.92 12.58
N ILE A 98 -26.67 6.28 13.01
CA ILE A 98 -26.60 5.57 14.30
C ILE A 98 -26.89 6.53 15.46
N LEU A 99 -26.29 7.72 15.44
CA LEU A 99 -26.52 8.74 16.46
C LEU A 99 -28.00 9.15 16.49
N ALA A 100 -28.57 9.52 15.34
CA ALA A 100 -29.95 9.94 15.23
C ALA A 100 -30.92 8.84 15.72
N LEU A 101 -30.69 7.58 15.34
CA LEU A 101 -31.49 6.45 15.81
C LEU A 101 -31.40 6.27 17.32
N ASN A 102 -30.20 6.37 17.90
CA ASN A 102 -30.03 6.29 19.35
C ASN A 102 -30.75 7.42 20.08
N THR A 103 -30.63 8.66 19.59
CA THR A 103 -31.34 9.81 20.16
C THR A 103 -32.85 9.66 20.05
N LEU A 104 -33.37 9.19 18.91
CA LEU A 104 -34.80 8.92 18.74
C LEU A 104 -35.30 7.85 19.72
N ILE A 105 -34.51 6.80 19.94
CA ILE A 105 -34.83 5.78 20.96
C ILE A 105 -34.88 6.41 22.35
N GLU A 106 -33.90 7.25 22.71
CA GLU A 106 -33.87 7.94 24.01
C GLU A 106 -35.09 8.83 24.21
N VAL A 107 -35.44 9.66 23.22
CA VAL A 107 -36.64 10.51 23.27
C VAL A 107 -37.91 9.66 23.41
N ALA A 108 -38.04 8.59 22.62
CA ALA A 108 -39.20 7.70 22.69
C ALA A 108 -39.35 7.03 24.07
N GLU A 109 -38.26 6.59 24.68
CA GLU A 109 -38.27 5.93 25.99
C GLU A 109 -38.48 6.92 27.16
N HIS A 110 -37.83 8.08 27.11
CA HIS A 110 -37.82 9.02 28.22
C HIS A 110 -38.99 10.01 28.19
N GLU A 111 -39.34 10.54 27.02
CA GLU A 111 -40.39 11.55 26.89
C GLU A 111 -41.73 10.91 26.57
N LEU A 112 -41.76 10.00 25.59
CA LEU A 112 -43.00 9.37 25.12
C LEU A 112 -43.36 8.09 25.89
N LYS A 113 -42.47 7.61 26.77
CA LYS A 113 -42.63 6.40 27.59
C LYS A 113 -42.93 5.13 26.78
N VAL A 114 -42.51 5.08 25.51
CA VAL A 114 -42.62 3.91 24.66
C VAL A 114 -41.42 2.99 24.91
N PRO A 115 -41.62 1.76 25.42
CA PRO A 115 -40.50 0.85 25.68
C PRO A 115 -39.99 0.23 24.38
N ILE A 116 -38.80 0.63 23.92
CA ILE A 116 -38.19 0.13 22.68
C ILE A 116 -37.07 -0.89 22.98
N ARG A 117 -36.17 -0.58 23.91
CA ARG A 117 -35.08 -1.49 24.31
C ARG A 117 -35.56 -2.44 25.40
N LYS A 118 -35.08 -3.68 25.33
CA LYS A 118 -35.25 -4.66 26.40
C LYS A 118 -34.51 -4.14 27.64
N LYS A 119 -35.24 -3.74 28.68
CA LYS A 119 -34.63 -3.40 29.97
C LYS A 119 -33.95 -4.65 30.50
N SER A 120 -32.67 -4.57 30.85
CA SER A 120 -31.93 -5.67 31.47
C SER A 120 -32.60 -6.00 32.80
N GLY A 121 -33.49 -6.99 32.79
CA GLY A 121 -34.26 -7.42 33.95
C GLY A 121 -33.38 -8.22 34.92
N ALA A 122 -33.48 -7.83 36.19
CA ALA A 122 -33.06 -8.46 37.44
C ALA A 122 -32.52 -9.91 37.36
N LYS A 123 -31.33 -10.13 37.97
CA LYS A 123 -30.82 -11.46 38.33
C LYS A 123 -31.94 -12.25 39.01
N ARG A 124 -32.37 -13.36 38.39
CA ARG A 124 -33.19 -14.37 39.06
C ARG A 124 -32.33 -15.00 40.16
N SER A 125 -32.56 -14.64 41.41
CA SER A 125 -32.05 -15.37 42.56
C SER A 125 -32.72 -16.75 42.54
N HIS A 126 -31.97 -17.81 42.25
CA HIS A 126 -32.45 -19.18 42.47
C HIS A 126 -32.34 -19.47 43.97
N SER A 127 -33.48 -19.80 44.59
CA SER A 127 -33.57 -20.38 45.94
C SER A 127 -33.44 -21.90 45.90
#